data_AF-A0A9P7JHH0-F1
#
_entry.id   AF-A0A9P7JHH0-F1
#
_cell.length_a   1.000
_cell.length_b   1.000
_cell.length_c   1.000
_cell.angle_alpha   90.00
_cell.angle_beta   90.00
_cell.angle_gamma   90.00
#
_symmetry.space_group_name_H-M   'P 1'
#
loop_
_entity.id
_entity.type
_entity.pdbx_description
1 polymer ?
#
loop_
_entity_poly.entity_id
_entity_poly.type
_entity_poly.pdbx_seq_one_letter_code
_entity_poly.pdbx_strand_id
1 'polypeptide(L)' 'RWNVALDFSCFIADMFSFGLIETPVMHDCLGILLHEMVGVQHVRAVQAMVKRAGPTLWQSADSHE' A
#
# COMPACT_ATOMS: atom_id res chain seq x y z
N ARG A 1 -3.09 -14.44 -13.78
CA ARG A 1 -3.36 -14.51 -12.33
C ARG A 1 -2.56 -13.48 -11.54
N TRP A 2 -1.25 -13.36 -11.76
CA TRP A 2 -0.44 -12.38 -11.04
C TRP A 2 -0.80 -10.91 -11.28
N ASN A 3 -1.16 -10.54 -12.52
CA ASN A 3 -1.61 -9.19 -12.84
C ASN A 3 -2.79 -8.74 -11.99
N VAL A 4 -3.76 -9.64 -11.71
CA VAL A 4 -4.96 -9.30 -10.91
C VAL A 4 -4.60 -8.90 -9.48
N ALA A 5 -3.64 -9.58 -8.86
CA ALA A 5 -3.20 -9.24 -7.50
C ALA A 5 -2.48 -7.89 -7.46
N LEU A 6 -1.62 -7.63 -8.45
CA LEU A 6 -0.95 -6.34 -8.59
C LEU A 6 -1.95 -5.20 -8.85
N ASP A 7 -2.91 -5.42 -9.75
CA ASP A 7 -3.95 -4.44 -10.09
C ASP A 7 -4.82 -4.13 -8.87
N PHE A 8 -5.18 -5.16 -8.09
CA PHE A 8 -5.92 -4.99 -6.84
C PHE A 8 -5.13 -4.22 -5.78
N SER A 9 -3.84 -4.56 -5.58
CA SER A 9 -2.95 -3.80 -4.70
C SER A 9 -2.85 -2.33 -5.11
N CYS A 10 -2.73 -2.06 -6.41
CA CYS A 10 -2.70 -0.69 -6.93
C CYS A 10 -4.02 0.05 -6.67
N PHE A 11 -5.15 -0.62 -6.86
CA PHE A 11 -6.47 -0.06 -6.61
C PHE A 11 -6.66 0.34 -5.14
N ILE A 12 -6.21 -0.49 -4.18
CA ILE A 12 -6.23 -0.16 -2.76
C ILE A 12 -5.39 1.10 -2.47
N ALA A 13 -4.20 1.21 -3.07
CA ALA A 13 -3.35 2.38 -2.89
C ALA A 13 -3.95 3.66 -3.51
N ASP A 14 -4.66 3.53 -4.63
CA ASP A 14 -5.39 4.65 -5.24
C ASP A 14 -6.58 5.07 -4.35
N MET A 15 -7.34 4.12 -3.79
CA MET A 15 -8.40 4.43 -2.83
C MET A 15 -7.86 5.18 -1.60
N PHE A 16 -6.71 4.76 -1.08
CA PHE A 16 -6.03 5.46 0.01
C PHE A 16 -5.62 6.88 -0.39
N SER A 17 -5.03 7.08 -1.57
CA SER A 17 -4.61 8.43 -2.01
C SER A 17 -5.78 9.39 -2.26
N PHE A 18 -6.96 8.85 -2.56
CA PHE A 18 -8.22 9.62 -2.61
C PHE A 18 -8.90 9.82 -1.25
N GLY A 19 -8.31 9.34 -0.15
CA GLY A 19 -8.88 9.45 1.20
C GLY A 19 -10.11 8.57 1.44
N LEU A 20 -10.30 7.53 0.63
CA LEU A 20 -11.40 6.57 0.77
C LEU A 20 -11.06 5.40 1.70
N ILE A 21 -9.78 5.23 2.01
CA ILE A 21 -9.25 4.25 2.96
C ILE A 21 -8.41 5.00 3.99
N GLU A 22 -8.59 4.67 5.27
CA GLU A 22 -7.83 5.27 6.36
C GLU A 22 -6.42 4.66 6.46
N THR A 23 -5.47 5.43 7.00
CA THR A 23 -4.07 5.02 7.17
C THR A 23 -3.90 3.67 7.87
N PRO A 24 -4.61 3.34 8.98
CA PRO A 24 -4.45 2.04 9.64
C PRO A 24 -4.76 0.86 8.70
N VAL A 25 -5.83 0.98 7.89
CA VAL A 25 -6.24 -0.07 6.95
C VAL A 25 -5.22 -0.24 5.83
N MET A 26 -4.66 0.86 5.33
CA MET A 26 -3.59 0.84 4.32
C MET A 26 -2.31 0.20 4.88
N HIS A 27 -1.96 0.51 6.12
CA HIS A 27 -0.81 -0.09 6.81
C HIS A 27 -1.01 -1.58 7.07
N ASP A 28 -2.21 -2.02 7.47
CA ASP A 28 -2.53 -3.45 7.61
C ASP A 28 -2.37 -4.19 6.28
N CYS A 29 -2.87 -3.61 5.17
CA CYS A 29 -2.72 -4.19 3.84
C CYS A 29 -1.24 -4.36 3.45
N LEU A 30 -0.41 -3.35 3.72
CA LEU A 30 1.04 -3.44 3.51
C LEU A 30 1.69 -4.48 4.44
N GLY A 31 1.26 -4.54 5.71
CA GLY A 31 1.74 -5.49 6.69
C GLY A 31 1.53 -6.94 6.25
N ILE A 32 0.32 -7.26 5.76
CA ILE A 32 0.01 -8.58 5.20
C ILE A 32 0.92 -8.89 4.00
N LEU A 33 1.05 -7.95 3.06
CA LEU A 33 1.84 -8.17 1.84
C LEU A 33 3.34 -8.36 2.13
N LEU A 34 3.86 -7.68 3.16
CA LEU A 34 5.23 -7.85 3.65
C LEU A 34 5.42 -9.17 4.40
N HIS A 35 4.44 -9.58 5.21
CA HIS A 35 4.48 -10.84 5.95
C HIS A 35 4.45 -12.05 5.02
N GLU A 36 3.59 -12.02 3.99
CA GLU A 36 3.40 -13.10 3.01
C GLU A 36 4.36 -13.02 1.82
N MET A 37 5.45 -12.27 1.95
CA MET A 37 6.36 -11.98 0.84
C MET A 37 7.21 -13.20 0.47
N VAL A 38 6.72 -13.98 -0.50
CA VAL A 38 7.42 -15.18 -1.01
C VAL A 38 8.20 -14.94 -2.32
N GLY A 39 8.10 -13.77 -2.94
CA GLY A 39 8.74 -13.52 -4.24
C GLY A 39 8.81 -12.05 -4.67
N VAL A 40 9.64 -11.79 -5.70
CA VAL A 40 9.89 -10.45 -6.27
C VAL A 40 8.60 -9.75 -6.74
N GLN A 41 7.61 -10.55 -7.07
CA GLN A 41 6.24 -10.14 -7.29
C GLN A 41 5.70 -9.24 -6.18
N HIS A 42 5.70 -9.71 -4.92
CA HIS A 42 5.17 -8.94 -3.80
C HIS A 42 5.96 -7.65 -3.60
N VAL A 43 7.28 -7.67 -3.83
CA VAL A 43 8.12 -6.46 -3.81
C VAL A 43 7.64 -5.44 -4.85
N ARG A 44 7.32 -5.87 -6.07
CA ARG A 44 6.78 -4.98 -7.12
C ARG A 44 5.42 -4.41 -6.74
N ALA A 45 4.56 -5.20 -6.09
CA ALA A 45 3.27 -4.74 -5.59
C ALA A 45 3.42 -3.70 -4.47
N VAL A 46 4.27 -3.95 -3.47
CA VAL A 46 4.61 -2.99 -2.42
C VAL A 46 5.15 -1.70 -3.03
N GLN A 47 6.10 -1.80 -3.96
CA GLN A 47 6.66 -0.62 -4.63
C GLN A 47 5.59 0.19 -5.37
N ALA A 48 4.66 -0.47 -6.07
CA ALA A 48 3.58 0.19 -6.77
C ALA A 48 2.60 0.87 -5.80
N MET A 49 2.25 0.20 -4.70
CA MET A 49 1.40 0.75 -3.65
C MET A 49 2.01 1.99 -3.02
N VAL A 50 3.29 1.93 -2.61
CA VAL A 50 4.00 3.06 -1.99
C VAL A 50 4.04 4.27 -2.93
N LYS A 51 4.31 4.06 -4.23
CA LYS A 51 4.33 5.15 -5.22
C LYS A 51 2.97 5.82 -5.39
N ARG A 52 1.88 5.07 -5.34
CA ARG A 52 0.50 5.56 -5.55
C ARG A 52 -0.08 6.22 -4.30
N ALA A 53 0.16 5.62 -3.14
CA ALA A 53 -0.27 6.14 -1.85
C ALA A 53 0.38 7.51 -1.56
N GLY A 54 1.62 7.70 -2.01
CA GLY A 54 2.29 9.00 -1.92
C GLY A 54 2.71 9.36 -0.49
N PRO A 55 2.98 10.65 -0.22
CA PRO A 55 3.53 11.09 1.06
C PRO A 55 2.60 10.84 2.26
N THR A 56 1.28 10.83 2.03
CA THR A 56 0.26 10.61 3.06
C THR A 56 0.38 9.24 3.73
N LEU A 57 1.04 8.27 3.06
CA LEU A 57 1.29 6.95 3.62
C LEU A 57 2.12 7.01 4.91
N TRP A 58 3.02 7.99 5.01
CA TRP A 58 3.98 8.13 6.10
C TRP A 58 3.68 9.31 7.03
N GLN A 59 2.71 10.15 6.68
CA GLN A 59 2.30 11.27 7.49
C GLN A 59 1.32 10.78 8.57
N SER A 60 1.84 10.50 9.76
CA SER A 60 1.00 10.42 10.97
C SER A 60 0.85 11.82 11.58
N ALA A 61 -0.11 11.99 12.50
CA ALA A 61 -0.24 13.21 13.29
C ALA A 61 1.06 13.59 14.04
N ASP A 62 1.95 12.60 14.28
CA ASP A 62 3.22 12.78 14.98
C ASP A 62 4.39 13.17 14.07
N SER A 63 4.19 13.27 12.75
CA SER A 63 5.26 13.60 11.80
C SER A 63 5.71 15.08 11.81
N HIS A 64 5.19 15.87 12.74
CA HIS A 64 5.50 17.29 12.96
C HIS A 64 6.23 17.59 14.29
N GLU A 65 6.70 16.58 15.03
CA GLU A 65 7.60 16.76 16.18
C GLU A 65 9.08 16.55 15.83
#